data_AF-A0A820K8J7-F1
#
_entry.id   AF-A0A820K8J7-F1
#
_cell.length_a   1.000
_cell.length_b   1.000
_cell.length_c   1.000
_cell.angle_alpha   90.00
_cell.angle_beta   90.00
_cell.angle_gamma   90.00
#
_symmetry.space_group_name_H-M   'P 1'
#
loop_
_entity.id
_entity.type
_entity.pdbx_description
1 polymer ?
#
loop_
_entity_poly.entity_id
_entity_poly.type
_entity_poly.pdbx_seq_one_letter_code
_entity_poly.pdbx_strand_id
1 'polypeptide(L)'
;MSIETKVGVQIHAKLGREIWAVQIPTKTLLAVGIDTYRNSQSCSLQMVGFVASMKPMCTHALQKYHQVNGVLPAKIIIYRDGVNDIQLLDVIDSELPTLNELCMKVQEGYE
;
A
#
# COMPACT_ATOMS: atom_id res chain seq x y z
N MET A 1 -5.88 26.05 -12.73
CA MET A 1 -6.93 25.29 -12.02
C MET A 1 -7.54 26.17 -10.94
N SER A 2 -8.87 26.33 -10.92
CA SER A 2 -9.58 27.10 -9.89
C SER A 2 -9.55 26.38 -8.53
N ILE A 3 -9.70 27.14 -7.44
CA ILE A 3 -9.84 26.61 -6.07
C ILE A 3 -11.06 25.70 -5.98
N GLU A 4 -12.16 26.04 -6.66
CA GLU A 4 -13.40 25.26 -6.67
C GLU A 4 -13.17 23.86 -7.23
N THR A 5 -12.36 23.73 -8.29
CA THR A 5 -12.02 22.45 -8.90
C THR A 5 -11.27 21.55 -7.93
N LYS A 6 -10.33 22.10 -7.14
CA LYS A 6 -9.56 21.34 -6.14
C LYS A 6 -10.44 20.84 -4.99
N VAL A 7 -11.36 21.68 -4.52
CA VAL A 7 -12.32 21.31 -3.48
C VAL A 7 -13.28 20.22 -3.97
N GLY A 8 -13.80 20.36 -5.20
CA GLY A 8 -14.66 19.36 -5.82
C GLY A 8 -13.97 17.98 -5.95
N VAL A 9 -12.70 17.96 -6.35
CA VAL A 9 -11.87 16.74 -6.42
C VAL A 9 -11.73 16.10 -5.04
N GLN A 10 -11.44 16.88 -3.99
CA GLN A 10 -11.29 16.33 -2.65
C GLN A 10 -12.60 15.73 -2.10
N ILE A 11 -13.75 16.36 -2.38
CA ILE A 11 -15.07 15.84 -1.96
C ILE A 11 -15.34 14.49 -2.63
N HIS A 12 -15.11 14.37 -3.94
CA HIS A 12 -15.30 13.12 -4.67
C HIS A 12 -14.40 12.00 -4.12
N ALA A 13 -13.13 12.31 -3.87
CA ALA A 13 -12.19 11.34 -3.29
C ALA A 13 -12.62 10.87 -1.89
N LYS A 14 -13.09 11.78 -1.02
CA LYS A 14 -13.59 11.45 0.33
C LYS A 14 -14.87 10.61 0.31
N LEU A 15 -15.70 10.75 -0.72
CA LEU A 15 -16.87 9.89 -0.96
C LEU A 15 -16.51 8.54 -1.59
N GLY A 16 -15.22 8.26 -1.83
CA GLY A 16 -14.74 7.02 -2.42
C GLY A 16 -14.99 6.92 -3.93
N ARG A 17 -15.12 8.06 -4.63
CA ARG A 17 -15.24 8.09 -6.08
C ARG A 17 -13.89 8.22 -6.75
N GLU A 18 -13.82 7.73 -7.98
CA GLU A 18 -12.68 7.84 -8.86
C GLU A 18 -12.93 8.96 -9.86
N ILE A 19 -11.97 9.89 -9.97
CA ILE A 19 -12.11 11.10 -10.79
C ILE A 19 -11.45 10.89 -12.16
N TRP A 20 -10.37 10.12 -12.16
CA TRP A 20 -9.71 9.60 -13.35
C TRP A 20 -9.07 8.26 -13.01
N ALA A 21 -8.78 7.47 -14.03
CA ALA A 21 -7.99 6.25 -13.93
C ALA A 21 -7.04 6.17 -15.11
N VAL A 22 -5.90 5.53 -14.89
CA VAL A 22 -4.93 5.18 -15.95
C VAL A 22 -5.08 3.70 -16.23
N GLN A 23 -5.10 3.32 -17.50
CA GLN A 23 -5.14 1.91 -17.88
C GLN A 23 -3.78 1.27 -17.58
N ILE A 24 -3.71 0.43 -16.55
CA ILE A 24 -2.53 -0.36 -16.24
C ILE A 24 -2.64 -1.70 -17.01
N PRO A 25 -1.64 -2.06 -17.84
CA PRO A 25 -1.71 -3.23 -18.72
C PRO A 25 -1.78 -4.57 -17.97
N THR A 26 -1.35 -4.62 -16.70
CA THR A 26 -1.42 -5.82 -15.85
C THR A 26 -2.67 -5.81 -14.99
N LYS A 27 -3.57 -6.77 -15.22
CA LYS A 27 -4.84 -6.90 -14.47
C LYS A 27 -4.69 -7.52 -13.08
N THR A 28 -3.49 -7.97 -12.70
CA THR A 28 -3.20 -8.70 -11.45
C THR A 28 -2.11 -8.02 -10.62
N LEU A 29 -2.20 -6.70 -10.48
CA LEU A 29 -1.23 -5.87 -9.76
C LEU A 29 -1.83 -5.30 -8.48
N LEU A 30 -1.18 -5.56 -7.34
CA LEU A 30 -1.44 -4.87 -6.07
C LEU A 30 -0.34 -3.83 -5.86
N ALA A 31 -0.73 -2.55 -5.79
CA ALA A 31 0.18 -1.46 -5.45
C ALA A 31 0.01 -1.10 -3.98
N VAL A 32 1.11 -1.01 -3.25
CA VAL A 32 1.15 -0.71 -1.81
C VAL A 32 2.10 0.46 -1.59
N GLY A 33 1.68 1.44 -0.80
CA GLY A 33 2.48 2.55 -0.30
C GLY A 33 2.63 2.42 1.21
N ILE A 34 3.87 2.49 1.69
CA ILE A 34 4.20 2.46 3.11
C ILE A 34 5.03 3.70 3.42
N ASP A 35 4.48 4.58 4.25
CA ASP A 35 5.15 5.76 4.76
C ASP A 35 5.39 5.60 6.26
N THR A 36 6.53 6.08 6.74
CA THR A 36 6.85 6.11 8.16
C THR A 36 7.11 7.53 8.61
N TYR A 37 6.24 8.03 9.47
CA TYR A 37 6.43 9.32 10.10
C TYR A 37 7.10 9.14 11.47
N ARG A 38 8.29 9.74 11.61
CA ARG A 38 9.01 9.84 12.89
C ARG A 38 8.87 11.25 13.43
N ASN A 39 8.23 11.40 14.59
CA ASN A 39 8.25 12.67 15.31
C ASN A 39 9.61 12.86 15.98
N SER A 40 10.33 13.93 15.63
CA SER A 40 11.66 14.24 16.19
C SER A 40 11.61 14.66 17.67
N GLN A 41 10.44 14.98 18.23
CA GLN A 41 10.30 15.49 19.60
C GLN A 41 9.95 14.42 20.65
N SER A 42 9.66 13.19 20.26
CA SER A 42 9.28 12.11 21.19
C SER A 42 9.88 10.80 20.75
N CYS A 43 10.99 10.40 21.40
CA CYS A 43 11.89 9.29 21.05
C CYS A 43 11.27 7.88 20.90
N SER A 44 9.95 7.68 20.98
CA SER A 44 9.35 6.33 20.98
C SER A 44 8.06 6.15 20.19
N LEU A 45 7.49 7.20 19.59
CA LEU A 45 6.26 7.09 18.79
C LEU A 45 6.58 7.17 17.29
N GLN A 46 6.49 6.03 16.63
CA GLN A 46 6.58 5.89 15.18
C GLN A 46 5.18 5.57 14.66
N MET A 47 4.69 6.37 13.70
CA MET A 47 3.43 6.09 13.02
C MET A 47 3.74 5.56 11.62
N VAL A 48 3.10 4.45 11.27
CA VAL A 48 3.22 3.83 9.94
C VAL A 48 1.92 4.08 9.18
N GLY A 49 2.01 4.81 8.07
CA GLY A 49 0.93 4.95 7.10
C GLY A 49 0.99 3.81 6.10
N PHE A 50 -0.05 2.99 6.05
CA PHE A 50 -0.18 1.91 5.07
C PHE A 50 -1.36 2.18 4.13
N VAL A 51 -1.09 2.26 2.83
CA VAL A 51 -2.10 2.43 1.79
C VAL A 51 -1.90 1.34 0.77
N ALA A 52 -2.95 0.61 0.41
CA ALA A 52 -2.94 -0.30 -0.73
C ALA A 52 -4.02 0.14 -1.72
N SER A 53 -3.87 -0.23 -2.99
CA SER A 53 -4.88 0.04 -4.03
C SER A 53 -6.27 -0.53 -3.67
N MET A 54 -6.35 -1.38 -2.64
CA MET A 54 -7.58 -1.80 -1.96
C MET A 54 -7.45 -1.67 -0.43
N LYS A 55 -8.51 -1.24 0.26
CA LYS A 55 -8.57 -1.07 1.74
C LYS A 55 -8.50 -2.42 2.49
N PRO A 56 -8.08 -2.44 3.78
CA PRO A 56 -6.82 -2.04 4.41
C PRO A 56 -5.86 -3.25 4.61
N MET A 57 -4.68 -3.05 5.24
CA MET A 57 -3.63 -4.02 5.73
C MET A 57 -3.24 -5.21 4.82
N CYS A 58 -1.95 -5.41 4.48
CA CYS A 58 -1.46 -6.43 3.51
C CYS A 58 -2.29 -7.73 3.39
N THR A 59 -2.55 -8.44 4.49
CA THR A 59 -3.37 -9.67 4.49
C THR A 59 -4.83 -9.41 4.11
N HIS A 60 -5.46 -8.41 4.71
CA HIS A 60 -6.80 -7.97 4.37
C HIS A 60 -6.87 -7.38 2.95
N ALA A 61 -5.81 -6.72 2.46
CA ALA A 61 -5.72 -6.20 1.11
C ALA A 61 -5.65 -7.33 0.08
N LEU A 62 -4.84 -8.37 0.35
CA LEU A 62 -4.78 -9.59 -0.47
C LEU A 62 -6.11 -10.35 -0.46
N GLN A 63 -6.70 -10.55 0.71
CA GLN A 63 -8.01 -11.19 0.86
C GLN A 63 -9.11 -10.38 0.14
N LYS A 64 -9.10 -9.06 0.27
CA LYS A 64 -10.06 -8.19 -0.40
C LYS A 64 -9.86 -8.20 -1.91
N TYR A 65 -8.61 -8.20 -2.37
CA TYR A 65 -8.26 -8.34 -3.78
C TYR A 65 -8.81 -9.65 -4.34
N HIS A 66 -8.63 -10.76 -3.63
CA HIS A 66 -9.19 -12.06 -4.02
C HIS A 66 -10.72 -12.05 -4.03
N GLN A 67 -11.38 -11.43 -3.05
CA GLN A 67 -12.84 -11.32 -3.01
C GLN A 67 -13.42 -10.54 -4.21
N VAL A 68 -12.72 -9.50 -4.68
CA VAL A 68 -13.21 -8.65 -5.78
C VAL A 68 -12.84 -9.21 -7.14
N ASN A 69 -11.63 -9.73 -7.29
CA ASN A 69 -11.10 -10.17 -8.59
C ASN A 69 -11.17 -11.69 -8.80
N GLY A 70 -11.51 -12.47 -7.77
CA GLY A 70 -11.56 -13.94 -7.81
C GLY A 70 -10.19 -14.63 -7.88
N VAL A 71 -9.10 -13.86 -7.96
CA VAL A 71 -7.71 -14.34 -8.08
C VAL A 71 -6.81 -13.50 -7.18
N LEU A 72 -5.71 -14.09 -6.70
CA LEU A 72 -4.66 -13.34 -6.01
C LEU A 72 -3.83 -12.52 -7.02
N PRO A 73 -3.23 -11.40 -6.59
CA PRO A 73 -2.37 -10.63 -7.48
C PRO A 73 -1.14 -11.47 -7.86
N ALA A 74 -0.70 -11.37 -9.11
CA ALA A 74 0.49 -12.07 -9.58
C ALA A 74 1.77 -11.26 -9.32
N LYS A 75 1.62 -9.95 -9.09
CA LYS A 75 2.71 -9.04 -8.77
C LYS A 75 2.26 -8.06 -7.69
N ILE A 76 3.12 -7.85 -6.72
CA ILE A 76 2.97 -6.84 -5.67
C ILE A 76 4.09 -5.83 -5.86
N ILE A 77 3.74 -4.55 -5.97
CA ILE A 77 4.72 -3.45 -5.98
C ILE A 77 4.54 -2.65 -4.70
N ILE A 78 5.62 -2.50 -3.94
CA ILE A 78 5.64 -1.75 -2.68
C ILE A 78 6.51 -0.52 -2.86
N TYR A 79 5.92 0.65 -2.70
CA TYR A 79 6.61 1.92 -2.61
C TYR A 79 6.81 2.26 -1.13
N ARG A 80 8.07 2.17 -0.68
CA ARG A 80 8.46 2.49 0.70
C ARG A 80 9.07 3.88 0.76
N ASP A 81 8.38 4.81 1.41
CA ASP A 81 8.79 6.22 1.54
C ASP A 81 9.41 6.51 2.93
N GLY A 82 10.27 7.51 3.02
CA GLY A 82 10.89 7.93 4.29
C GLY A 82 12.00 7.02 4.82
N VAL A 83 12.64 6.24 3.94
CA VAL A 83 13.82 5.41 4.29
C VAL A 83 15.09 6.14 3.87
N ASN A 84 15.98 6.39 4.84
CA ASN A 84 17.31 6.92 4.55
C ASN A 84 18.23 5.76 4.10
N ASP A 85 19.29 6.05 3.33
CA ASP A 85 20.23 5.05 2.80
C ASP A 85 20.80 4.10 3.87
N ILE A 86 21.05 4.63 5.07
CA ILE A 86 21.60 3.87 6.21
C ILE A 86 20.58 2.85 6.75
N GLN A 87 19.28 3.14 6.63
CA GLN A 87 18.20 2.31 7.14
C GLN A 87 17.69 1.30 6.10
N LEU A 88 18.14 1.42 4.85
CA LEU A 88 17.66 0.60 3.75
C LEU A 88 17.95 -0.88 3.97
N LEU A 89 19.15 -1.22 4.46
CA LEU A 89 19.54 -2.60 4.72
C LEU A 89 18.69 -3.22 5.85
N ASP A 90 18.51 -2.49 6.95
CA ASP A 90 17.67 -2.97 8.07
C ASP A 90 16.22 -3.19 7.64
N VAL A 91 15.68 -2.29 6.80
CA VAL A 91 14.32 -2.39 6.25
C VAL A 91 14.21 -3.60 5.32
N ILE A 92 15.17 -3.82 4.43
CA ILE A 92 15.21 -4.98 3.53
C ILE A 92 15.27 -6.28 4.34
N ASP A 93 16.15 -6.36 5.33
CA ASP A 93 16.40 -7.58 6.10
C ASP A 93 15.26 -7.92 7.08
N SER A 94 14.46 -6.93 7.52
CA SER A 94 13.36 -7.14 8.45
C SER A 94 11.97 -7.16 7.79
N GLU A 95 11.68 -6.25 6.86
CA GLU A 95 10.36 -6.09 6.25
C GLU A 95 10.13 -7.15 5.16
N LEU A 96 11.11 -7.50 4.31
CA LEU A 96 10.91 -8.46 3.22
C LEU A 96 10.57 -9.88 3.71
N PRO A 97 11.28 -10.46 4.70
CA PRO A 97 10.94 -11.79 5.20
C PRO A 97 9.54 -11.83 5.82
N THR A 98 9.21 -10.79 6.59
CA THR A 98 7.87 -10.64 7.20
C THR A 98 6.80 -10.57 6.13
N LEU A 99 7.04 -9.83 5.06
CA LEU A 99 6.08 -9.66 3.97
C LEU A 99 5.88 -10.96 3.18
N ASN A 100 6.95 -11.69 2.91
CA ASN A 100 6.89 -13.02 2.29
C ASN A 100 6.12 -14.02 3.16
N GLU A 101 6.41 -14.05 4.46
CA GLU A 101 5.70 -14.92 5.40
C GLU A 101 4.20 -14.60 5.47
N LEU A 102 3.84 -13.31 5.47
CA LEU A 102 2.44 -12.87 5.45
C LEU A 102 1.75 -13.28 4.15
N CYS A 103 2.42 -13.19 3.01
CA CYS A 103 1.86 -13.63 1.73
C CYS A 103 1.64 -15.16 1.71
N MET A 104 2.61 -15.93 2.20
CA MET A 104 2.49 -17.39 2.33
C MET A 104 1.36 -17.81 3.29
N LYS A 105 1.10 -17.04 4.35
CA LYS A 105 -0.02 -17.28 5.29
C LYS A 105 -1.40 -17.05 4.68
N VAL A 106 -1.51 -16.27 3.61
CA VAL A 106 -2.81 -15.99 2.97
C VAL A 106 -3.28 -17.19 2.14
N GLN A 107 -2.37 -17.91 1.49
CA GLN A 107 -2.67 -19.13 0.75
C GLN A 107 -1.42 -20.03 0.63
N GLU A 108 -1.55 -21.32 0.95
CA GLU A 108 -0.48 -22.29 0.73
C GLU A 108 -0.13 -22.37 -0.77
N GLY A 109 1.14 -22.16 -1.10
CA GLY A 109 1.63 -22.17 -2.49
C GLY A 109 1.60 -20.82 -3.22
N TYR A 110 1.45 -19.70 -2.50
CA TYR A 110 1.65 -18.37 -3.07
C TYR A 110 3.15 -18.05 -3.13
N GLU A 111 3.74 -18.18 -4.33
CA GLU A 111 5.14 -17.86 -4.67
C GLU A 111 5.27 -16.54 -5.45
#